data_AF-A0AAN6KWV3-F1
#
_entry.id   AF-A0AAN6KWV3-F1
#
_cell.length_a   1.000
_cell.length_b   1.000
_cell.length_c   1.000
_cell.angle_alpha   90.00
_cell.angle_beta   90.00
_cell.angle_gamma   90.00
#
_symmetry.space_group_name_H-M   'P 1'
#
loop_
_entity.id
_entity.type
_entity.pdbx_description
1 polymer ?
#
loop_
_entity_poly.entity_id
_entity_poly.type
_entity_poly.pdbx_seq_one_letter_code
_entity_poly.pdbx_strand_id
1 'polypeptide(L)'
;MSAPFRTRSSTNFVDMCVAALMRGVDLSSPPITLTLISGALSSSRRISGWARCVAAVIGFVSTPPPESVFGDDQTTVREQFKLTLDPEYQDDRGSTWEEARQWYFDYLTCLHREIEKFFDTSIPRWRSMRVEYSFSTPTTWKNPAMIAGIEKLIKSAGFTDTAQQTVRMALTEAEAAAIDASTTKYRGGVIFLICDSMGRKTELEPLDHVEGVPIGSCLIDYQMAQHIVKRLELIQEHLEGDLYYLAEDMLVNKFQTIKHSFPNPVVDQVHLEVKGLAGSQTYPEAGIKNSRMAIDRSTITKIFDAQVSQIFELIDERFLALEAEFPKEQISYIILSGGLGSSPYLYEKIKKRYEMNFGFRSRNSASVRIMKVLEPQLAVVRGLVRERTQQLGIKGGAGQEVFGTRRCRNSYGVITRELYNPAVHRGLPSVADPVSGKPYVVNMIE
;
A
#
# COMPACT_ATOMS: atom_id res chain seq x y z
N MET A 1 -39.68 -10.84 -5.35
CA MET A 1 -38.95 -12.09 -5.65
C MET A 1 -37.49 -11.73 -5.78
N SER A 2 -36.58 -12.39 -5.07
CA SER A 2 -35.15 -12.09 -5.06
C SER A 2 -34.40 -12.91 -6.12
N ALA A 3 -33.60 -12.24 -6.94
CA ALA A 3 -32.69 -12.90 -7.87
C ALA A 3 -31.46 -13.47 -7.11
N PRO A 4 -30.92 -14.64 -7.51
CA PRO A 4 -29.81 -15.27 -6.79
C PRO A 4 -28.46 -14.66 -7.21
N PHE A 5 -27.81 -13.95 -6.28
CA PHE A 5 -26.41 -13.54 -6.43
C PHE A 5 -25.51 -14.78 -6.66
N ARG A 6 -24.86 -14.86 -7.83
CA ARG A 6 -23.93 -15.94 -8.19
C ARG A 6 -22.50 -15.42 -8.31
N THR A 7 -21.84 -15.18 -7.19
CA THR A 7 -20.37 -15.07 -7.18
C THR A 7 -19.76 -16.47 -7.28
N ARG A 8 -18.89 -16.69 -8.28
CA ARG A 8 -17.96 -17.83 -8.30
C ARG A 8 -16.70 -17.45 -7.52
N SER A 9 -16.09 -18.44 -6.86
CA SER A 9 -14.96 -18.22 -5.95
C SER A 9 -13.67 -17.84 -6.68
N SER A 10 -12.98 -16.83 -6.16
CA SER A 10 -11.58 -16.51 -6.47
C SER A 10 -10.62 -17.50 -5.78
N THR A 11 -10.92 -18.79 -5.90
CA THR A 11 -10.25 -19.91 -5.20
C THR A 11 -8.73 -19.82 -5.35
N ASN A 12 -8.27 -19.55 -6.58
CA ASN A 12 -6.85 -19.35 -6.92
C ASN A 12 -6.11 -18.37 -5.99
N PHE A 13 -6.74 -17.25 -5.59
CA PHE A 13 -6.06 -16.23 -4.79
C PHE A 13 -5.95 -16.61 -3.31
N VAL A 14 -7.03 -17.18 -2.73
CA VAL A 14 -7.01 -17.69 -1.34
C VAL A 14 -6.05 -18.88 -1.24
N ASP A 15 -6.14 -19.82 -2.19
CA ASP A 15 -5.27 -20.98 -2.26
C ASP A 15 -3.80 -20.59 -2.45
N MET A 16 -3.48 -19.60 -3.31
CA MET A 16 -2.12 -19.08 -3.46
C MET A 16 -1.59 -18.45 -2.16
N CYS A 17 -2.37 -17.57 -1.52
CA CYS A 17 -1.95 -16.90 -0.29
C CYS A 17 -1.70 -17.90 0.84
N VAL A 18 -2.56 -18.90 1.02
CA VAL A 18 -2.37 -19.91 2.07
C VAL A 18 -1.31 -20.95 1.69
N ALA A 19 -1.18 -21.36 0.43
CA ALA A 19 -0.10 -22.24 0.00
C ALA A 19 1.29 -21.58 0.17
N ALA A 20 1.40 -20.26 -0.02
CA ALA A 20 2.63 -19.51 0.27
C ALA A 20 2.93 -19.46 1.77
N LEU A 21 1.92 -19.31 2.63
CA LEU A 21 2.08 -19.36 4.10
C LEU A 21 2.46 -20.77 4.60
N MET A 22 1.78 -21.81 4.13
CA MET A 22 1.98 -23.19 4.60
C MET A 22 3.33 -23.79 4.18
N ARG A 23 3.93 -23.35 3.07
CA ARG A 23 5.29 -23.78 2.67
C ARG A 23 6.39 -23.39 3.67
N GLY A 24 6.09 -22.53 4.65
CA GLY A 24 6.99 -22.18 5.75
C GLY A 24 6.75 -22.92 7.08
N VAL A 25 5.75 -23.82 7.16
CA VAL A 25 5.31 -24.44 8.43
C VAL A 25 5.35 -25.96 8.35
N ASP A 26 6.35 -26.57 9.00
CA ASP A 26 6.37 -28.01 9.25
C ASP A 26 5.35 -28.35 10.36
N LEU A 27 4.31 -29.09 10.00
CA LEU A 27 3.21 -29.52 10.87
C LEU A 27 3.42 -30.94 11.45
N SER A 28 4.60 -31.54 11.29
CA SER A 28 4.80 -33.00 11.39
C SER A 28 5.76 -33.51 12.49
N SER A 29 5.78 -32.93 13.70
CA SER A 29 6.59 -33.49 14.82
C SER A 29 6.15 -33.15 16.25
N PRO A 30 5.70 -34.17 17.01
CA PRO A 30 6.10 -34.40 18.42
C PRO A 30 6.45 -35.90 18.70
N PRO A 31 7.06 -36.31 19.85
CA PRO A 31 7.63 -35.54 20.96
C PRO A 31 9.06 -35.96 21.46
N ILE A 32 9.89 -34.97 21.84
CA ILE A 32 11.00 -35.01 22.84
C ILE A 32 12.31 -35.81 22.51
N THR A 33 13.45 -35.33 23.05
CA THR A 33 14.82 -35.94 23.16
C THR A 33 15.80 -35.63 22.00
N LEU A 34 16.67 -34.61 22.11
CA LEU A 34 18.07 -34.62 22.61
C LEU A 34 19.04 -35.50 21.79
N THR A 35 20.11 -34.98 21.19
CA THR A 35 21.47 -34.79 21.79
C THR A 35 22.33 -34.01 20.76
N LEU A 36 22.98 -32.87 21.08
CA LEU A 36 24.44 -32.71 21.40
C LEU A 36 25.40 -33.51 20.49
N ILE A 37 26.60 -33.05 20.10
CA ILE A 37 27.48 -31.93 20.54
C ILE A 37 28.00 -31.18 19.27
N SER A 38 28.98 -30.25 19.19
CA SER A 38 29.92 -29.53 20.10
C SER A 38 30.48 -28.29 19.35
N GLY A 39 30.99 -27.27 20.06
CA GLY A 39 31.74 -26.15 19.43
C GLY A 39 31.82 -24.90 20.32
N ALA A 40 32.74 -24.87 21.30
CA ALA A 40 32.85 -23.77 22.26
C ALA A 40 33.91 -22.74 21.85
N LEU A 41 33.62 -21.45 22.05
CA LEU A 41 34.51 -20.54 22.80
C LEU A 41 33.78 -19.22 23.17
N SER A 42 34.31 -18.55 24.19
CA SER A 42 33.72 -17.40 24.85
C SER A 42 34.11 -16.05 24.24
N SER A 43 33.20 -15.06 24.30
CA SER A 43 33.51 -13.79 24.98
C SER A 43 32.26 -12.92 25.14
N SER A 44 32.20 -12.15 26.24
CA SER A 44 31.11 -11.21 26.49
C SER A 44 31.36 -9.88 25.78
N ARG A 45 30.47 -9.52 24.85
CA ARG A 45 30.20 -8.12 24.48
C ARG A 45 28.70 -7.94 24.25
N ARG A 46 28.04 -7.14 25.11
CA ARG A 46 26.74 -6.55 24.77
C ARG A 46 26.97 -5.54 23.64
N ILE A 47 26.59 -5.89 22.42
CA ILE A 47 26.55 -4.95 21.30
C ILE A 47 25.12 -4.38 21.24
N SER A 48 24.88 -3.30 21.98
CA SER A 48 23.67 -2.49 21.88
C SER A 48 23.72 -1.63 20.61
N GLY A 49 23.62 -2.27 19.45
CA GLY A 49 23.62 -1.62 18.13
C GLY A 49 22.19 -1.52 17.59
N TRP A 50 21.55 -0.37 17.83
CA TRP A 50 20.18 -0.06 17.41
C TRP A 50 20.04 0.09 15.87
N ALA A 51 18.82 -0.01 15.37
CA ALA A 51 18.47 0.19 13.96
C ALA A 51 17.47 1.35 13.85
N ARG A 52 17.86 2.40 13.11
CA ARG A 52 17.10 3.64 12.96
C ARG A 52 16.51 3.71 11.55
N CYS A 53 15.31 4.24 11.37
CA CYS A 53 14.49 3.91 10.21
C CYS A 53 13.64 5.11 9.72
N VAL A 54 13.68 5.47 8.43
CA VAL A 54 12.99 6.66 7.89
C VAL A 54 11.81 6.25 7.02
N ALA A 55 10.59 6.46 7.51
CA ALA A 55 9.36 5.91 6.93
C ALA A 55 8.71 6.81 5.85
N ALA A 56 9.52 7.31 4.92
CA ALA A 56 9.05 8.10 3.78
C ALA A 56 8.38 7.23 2.72
N VAL A 57 7.05 7.13 2.76
CA VAL A 57 6.28 6.07 2.09
C VAL A 57 5.38 6.57 0.96
N ILE A 58 5.04 5.67 0.04
CA ILE A 58 4.15 5.92 -1.09
C ILE A 58 3.09 4.81 -1.10
N GLY A 59 1.81 5.21 -1.00
CA GLY A 59 0.70 4.29 -0.77
C GLY A 59 0.16 3.68 -2.06
N PHE A 60 0.72 2.52 -2.46
CA PHE A 60 0.32 1.87 -3.70
C PHE A 60 -1.00 1.10 -3.57
N VAL A 61 -2.07 1.63 -4.16
CA VAL A 61 -3.23 0.80 -4.52
C VAL A 61 -2.72 -0.31 -5.45
N SER A 62 -2.91 -1.56 -5.03
CA SER A 62 -2.50 -2.74 -5.79
C SER A 62 -3.68 -3.24 -6.62
N THR A 63 -3.47 -3.41 -7.92
CA THR A 63 -4.42 -4.10 -8.80
C THR A 63 -4.49 -5.58 -8.41
N PRO A 64 -5.68 -6.19 -8.29
CA PRO A 64 -5.79 -7.65 -8.26
C PRO A 64 -5.26 -8.26 -9.57
N PRO A 65 -4.96 -9.58 -9.60
CA PRO A 65 -4.66 -10.26 -10.87
C PRO A 65 -5.89 -10.22 -11.80
N PRO A 66 -5.70 -10.19 -13.14
CA PRO A 66 -6.80 -10.14 -14.09
C PRO A 66 -7.52 -11.50 -14.20
N GLU A 67 -8.62 -11.66 -13.45
CA GLU A 67 -9.58 -12.75 -13.62
C GLU A 67 -11.01 -12.20 -13.81
N SER A 68 -11.81 -12.90 -14.62
CA SER A 68 -13.22 -12.64 -14.98
C SER A 68 -13.55 -11.34 -15.74
N VAL A 69 -13.85 -11.50 -17.04
CA VAL A 69 -14.71 -10.58 -17.81
C VAL A 69 -16.17 -10.83 -17.40
N PHE A 70 -16.90 -9.79 -17.00
CA PHE A 70 -18.32 -9.86 -16.63
C PHE A 70 -19.21 -9.32 -17.76
N GLY A 71 -19.47 -10.17 -18.76
CA GLY A 71 -20.40 -9.85 -19.86
C GLY A 71 -21.86 -10.14 -19.51
N ASP A 72 -22.48 -9.28 -18.70
CA ASP A 72 -23.92 -9.27 -18.42
C ASP A 72 -24.35 -7.84 -18.08
N ASP A 73 -25.23 -7.24 -18.90
CA ASP A 73 -25.57 -5.80 -18.90
C ASP A 73 -26.23 -5.30 -17.60
N GLN A 74 -26.58 -6.22 -16.69
CA GLN A 74 -27.11 -5.91 -15.36
C GLN A 74 -26.03 -5.84 -14.25
N THR A 75 -24.75 -6.08 -14.58
CA THR A 75 -23.65 -6.16 -13.60
C THR A 75 -22.83 -4.87 -13.56
N THR A 76 -23.15 -3.97 -12.62
CA THR A 76 -22.31 -2.80 -12.34
C THR A 76 -21.06 -3.20 -11.53
N VAL A 77 -19.88 -3.16 -12.15
CA VAL A 77 -18.60 -3.33 -11.45
C VAL A 77 -18.26 -2.05 -10.67
N ARG A 78 -17.71 -2.20 -9.46
CA ARG A 78 -17.24 -1.09 -8.62
C ARG A 78 -15.81 -1.37 -8.17
N GLU A 79 -14.84 -0.66 -8.75
CA GLU A 79 -13.42 -0.84 -8.45
C GLU A 79 -12.85 0.28 -7.55
N GLN A 80 -11.68 0.04 -6.96
CA GLN A 80 -10.81 1.02 -6.29
C GLN A 80 -11.42 1.84 -5.14
N PHE A 81 -12.67 1.60 -4.76
CA PHE A 81 -13.45 2.29 -3.72
C PHE A 81 -12.79 2.38 -2.33
N LYS A 82 -11.74 1.60 -2.07
CA LYS A 82 -10.87 1.74 -0.88
C LYS A 82 -10.24 3.14 -0.78
N LEU A 83 -10.08 3.85 -1.91
CA LEU A 83 -9.67 5.26 -1.94
C LEU A 83 -10.76 6.16 -1.31
N THR A 84 -11.98 6.04 -1.79
CA THR A 84 -13.18 6.81 -1.39
C THR A 84 -13.69 6.47 0.03
N LEU A 85 -13.05 5.53 0.74
CA LEU A 85 -13.26 5.31 2.18
C LEU A 85 -12.67 6.44 3.04
N ASP A 86 -11.72 7.20 2.49
CA ASP A 86 -11.17 8.41 3.12
C ASP A 86 -12.02 9.62 2.70
N PRO A 87 -12.76 10.28 3.61
CA PRO A 87 -13.63 11.40 3.26
C PRO A 87 -12.85 12.67 2.85
N GLU A 88 -11.53 12.70 3.04
CA GLU A 88 -10.65 13.76 2.58
C GLU A 88 -10.18 13.52 1.12
N TYR A 89 -10.40 12.32 0.56
CA TYR A 89 -10.06 11.99 -0.83
C TYR A 89 -11.18 12.41 -1.80
N GLN A 90 -10.91 13.43 -2.61
CA GLN A 90 -11.80 13.84 -3.71
C GLN A 90 -11.59 12.94 -4.93
N ASP A 91 -12.69 12.51 -5.55
CA ASP A 91 -12.71 11.47 -6.59
C ASP A 91 -13.68 11.86 -7.72
N ASP A 92 -13.14 12.10 -8.91
CA ASP A 92 -13.93 12.48 -10.11
C ASP A 92 -14.92 11.39 -10.55
N ARG A 93 -14.80 10.16 -10.03
CA ARG A 93 -15.71 9.02 -10.33
C ARG A 93 -17.06 9.11 -9.61
N GLY A 94 -17.32 10.16 -8.83
CA GLY A 94 -18.65 10.54 -8.35
C GLY A 94 -19.33 9.56 -7.39
N SER A 95 -18.58 8.64 -6.77
CA SER A 95 -19.09 7.70 -5.76
C SER A 95 -19.04 8.34 -4.37
N THR A 96 -20.06 8.11 -3.54
CA THR A 96 -20.10 8.65 -2.17
C THR A 96 -19.27 7.82 -1.18
N TRP A 97 -18.89 8.45 -0.06
CA TRP A 97 -18.20 7.79 1.06
C TRP A 97 -19.08 6.70 1.70
N GLU A 98 -20.39 6.95 1.80
CA GLU A 98 -21.40 6.00 2.26
C GLU A 98 -21.46 4.74 1.37
N GLU A 99 -21.52 4.92 0.05
CA GLU A 99 -21.50 3.81 -0.91
C GLU A 99 -20.19 3.02 -0.85
N ALA A 100 -19.04 3.71 -0.81
CA ALA A 100 -17.73 3.07 -0.70
C ALA A 100 -17.61 2.20 0.56
N ARG A 101 -18.20 2.64 1.68
CA ARG A 101 -18.29 1.86 2.91
C ARG A 101 -19.21 0.64 2.77
N GLN A 102 -20.35 0.78 2.09
CA GLN A 102 -21.24 -0.35 1.83
C GLN A 102 -20.54 -1.41 0.96
N TRP A 103 -19.89 -1.01 -0.14
CA TRP A 103 -19.15 -1.92 -1.01
C TRP A 103 -17.99 -2.61 -0.28
N TYR A 104 -17.28 -1.90 0.62
CA TYR A 104 -16.24 -2.51 1.45
C TYR A 104 -16.80 -3.49 2.48
N PHE A 105 -17.97 -3.23 3.06
CA PHE A 105 -18.66 -4.16 3.95
C PHE A 105 -19.12 -5.43 3.21
N ASP A 106 -19.71 -5.30 2.02
CA ASP A 106 -20.17 -6.44 1.22
C ASP A 106 -19.00 -7.28 0.70
N TYR A 107 -17.90 -6.63 0.28
CA TYR A 107 -16.64 -7.28 -0.07
C TYR A 107 -16.06 -8.06 1.11
N LEU A 108 -15.96 -7.44 2.29
CA LEU A 108 -15.42 -8.08 3.50
C LEU A 108 -16.29 -9.26 3.95
N THR A 109 -17.61 -9.14 3.89
CA THR A 109 -18.56 -10.21 4.23
C THR A 109 -18.40 -11.40 3.28
N CYS A 110 -18.21 -11.15 1.98
CA CYS A 110 -17.89 -12.21 1.02
C CYS A 110 -16.52 -12.83 1.30
N LEU A 111 -15.48 -12.03 1.57
CA LEU A 111 -14.13 -12.49 1.87
C LEU A 111 -14.09 -13.36 3.13
N HIS A 112 -14.76 -12.95 4.21
CA HIS A 112 -14.87 -13.74 5.45
C HIS A 112 -15.47 -15.11 5.20
N ARG A 113 -16.58 -15.18 4.43
CA ARG A 113 -17.23 -16.44 4.06
C ARG A 113 -16.34 -17.37 3.23
N GLU A 114 -15.53 -16.84 2.30
CA GLU A 114 -14.61 -17.68 1.53
C GLU A 114 -13.40 -18.13 2.38
N ILE A 115 -12.94 -17.31 3.34
CA ILE A 115 -11.96 -17.71 4.36
C ILE A 115 -12.53 -18.85 5.24
N GLU A 116 -13.75 -18.72 5.75
CA GLU A 116 -14.40 -19.77 6.56
C GLU A 116 -14.46 -21.10 5.82
N LYS A 117 -14.91 -21.10 4.55
CA LYS A 117 -14.97 -22.31 3.70
C LYS A 117 -13.61 -22.97 3.55
N PHE A 118 -12.57 -22.18 3.27
CA PHE A 118 -11.20 -22.69 3.14
C PHE A 118 -10.70 -23.30 4.46
N PHE A 119 -10.98 -22.65 5.59
CA PHE A 119 -10.56 -23.13 6.90
C PHE A 119 -11.33 -24.39 7.33
N ASP A 120 -12.63 -24.49 7.02
CA ASP A 120 -13.45 -25.69 7.28
C ASP A 120 -12.94 -26.93 6.53
N THR A 121 -12.40 -26.77 5.30
CA THR A 121 -11.80 -27.88 4.54
C THR A 121 -10.34 -28.15 4.90
N SER A 122 -9.56 -27.12 5.26
CA SER A 122 -8.10 -27.21 5.35
C SER A 122 -7.54 -27.33 6.76
N ILE A 123 -8.29 -26.92 7.81
CA ILE A 123 -7.79 -26.88 9.18
C ILE A 123 -8.79 -27.58 10.14
N PRO A 124 -8.48 -28.83 10.57
CA PRO A 124 -9.36 -29.60 11.43
C PRO A 124 -9.74 -28.86 12.73
N ARG A 125 -11.04 -28.69 12.96
CA ARG A 125 -11.63 -28.03 14.14
C ARG A 125 -11.22 -26.57 14.34
N TRP A 126 -10.85 -25.83 13.30
CA TRP A 126 -10.43 -24.42 13.41
C TRP A 126 -11.43 -23.52 14.16
N ARG A 127 -12.74 -23.77 14.04
CA ARG A 127 -13.82 -23.08 14.78
C ARG A 127 -13.76 -23.24 16.31
N SER A 128 -12.89 -24.11 16.82
CA SER A 128 -12.59 -24.27 18.26
C SER A 128 -11.24 -23.69 18.67
N MET A 129 -10.52 -23.06 17.74
CA MET A 129 -9.26 -22.36 17.97
C MET A 129 -9.49 -20.86 18.17
N ARG A 130 -8.56 -20.20 18.85
CA ARG A 130 -8.51 -18.73 18.90
C ARG A 130 -7.96 -18.19 17.59
N VAL A 131 -8.69 -17.31 16.94
CA VAL A 131 -8.37 -16.74 15.62
C VAL A 131 -8.21 -15.22 15.75
N GLU A 132 -7.08 -14.69 15.29
CA GLU A 132 -6.83 -13.26 15.26
C GLU A 132 -6.70 -12.78 13.82
N TYR A 133 -7.64 -11.96 13.36
CA TYR A 133 -7.61 -11.35 12.04
C TYR A 133 -6.87 -10.01 12.12
N SER A 134 -5.63 -9.99 11.61
CA SER A 134 -4.78 -8.81 11.58
C SER A 134 -4.95 -8.06 10.25
N PHE A 135 -5.45 -6.82 10.33
CA PHE A 135 -5.62 -5.93 9.18
C PHE A 135 -4.56 -4.83 9.18
N SER A 136 -4.05 -4.49 7.99
CA SER A 136 -3.22 -3.31 7.77
C SER A 136 -4.05 -2.08 7.45
N THR A 137 -3.53 -0.89 7.76
CA THR A 137 -4.11 0.40 7.34
C THR A 137 -3.32 1.01 6.17
N PRO A 138 -3.98 1.54 5.13
CA PRO A 138 -3.35 2.41 4.15
C PRO A 138 -2.53 3.52 4.80
N THR A 139 -1.37 3.81 4.22
CA THR A 139 -0.53 4.89 4.71
C THR A 139 -1.16 6.26 4.51
N THR A 140 -2.04 6.42 3.52
CA THR A 140 -2.79 7.65 3.27
C THR A 140 -3.79 8.00 4.37
N TRP A 141 -4.34 7.03 5.11
CA TRP A 141 -5.35 7.29 6.14
C TRP A 141 -4.72 8.03 7.34
N LYS A 142 -5.04 9.33 7.48
CA LYS A 142 -4.58 10.21 8.58
C LYS A 142 -5.58 10.28 9.73
N ASN A 143 -6.88 10.18 9.44
CA ASN A 143 -7.97 10.37 10.40
C ASN A 143 -8.21 9.12 11.30
N PRO A 144 -7.97 9.19 12.64
CA PRO A 144 -8.12 8.03 13.53
C PRO A 144 -9.58 7.59 13.74
N ALA A 145 -10.55 8.51 13.65
CA ALA A 145 -11.96 8.20 13.79
C ALA A 145 -12.48 7.41 12.57
N MET A 146 -11.96 7.71 11.37
CA MET A 146 -12.21 6.92 10.16
C MET A 146 -11.65 5.49 10.31
N ILE A 147 -10.41 5.34 10.81
CA ILE A 147 -9.81 4.02 11.09
C ILE A 147 -10.68 3.21 12.08
N ALA A 148 -11.09 3.80 13.21
CA ALA A 148 -11.96 3.13 14.18
C ALA A 148 -13.35 2.79 13.61
N GLY A 149 -13.91 3.69 12.78
CA GLY A 149 -15.16 3.47 12.04
C GLY A 149 -15.05 2.38 10.98
N ILE A 150 -13.85 2.05 10.51
CA ILE A 150 -13.56 0.94 9.59
C ILE A 150 -13.27 -0.36 10.36
N GLU A 151 -12.59 -0.32 11.50
CA GLU A 151 -12.47 -1.47 12.41
C GLU A 151 -13.85 -2.00 12.84
N LYS A 152 -14.79 -1.09 13.18
CA LYS A 152 -16.17 -1.44 13.49
C LYS A 152 -16.88 -2.11 12.31
N LEU A 153 -16.62 -1.65 11.08
CA LEU A 153 -17.19 -2.21 9.84
C LEU A 153 -16.65 -3.61 9.58
N ILE A 154 -15.34 -3.84 9.74
CA ILE A 154 -14.70 -5.16 9.66
C ILE A 154 -15.31 -6.12 10.70
N LYS A 155 -15.50 -5.68 11.94
CA LYS A 155 -16.13 -6.48 13.00
C LYS A 155 -17.59 -6.86 12.65
N SER A 156 -18.36 -5.94 12.09
CA SER A 156 -19.73 -6.22 11.62
C SER A 156 -19.79 -7.15 10.41
N ALA A 157 -18.71 -7.30 9.63
CA ALA A 157 -18.64 -8.15 8.43
C ALA A 157 -18.28 -9.62 8.71
N GLY A 158 -18.49 -10.09 9.95
CA GLY A 158 -18.32 -11.49 10.38
C GLY A 158 -17.02 -11.82 11.12
N PHE A 159 -16.00 -10.95 11.01
CA PHE A 159 -14.66 -11.23 11.56
C PHE A 159 -14.58 -11.29 13.10
N THR A 160 -15.68 -11.08 13.83
CA THR A 160 -15.81 -11.32 15.29
C THR A 160 -17.11 -12.02 15.68
N ASP A 161 -17.65 -12.92 14.83
CA ASP A 161 -18.91 -13.63 15.10
C ASP A 161 -18.87 -14.57 16.32
N THR A 162 -17.69 -15.04 16.72
CA THR A 162 -17.50 -15.86 17.93
C THR A 162 -16.57 -15.22 18.95
N ALA A 163 -16.76 -15.54 20.22
CA ALA A 163 -15.88 -15.09 21.32
C ALA A 163 -14.43 -15.62 21.24
N GLN A 164 -14.09 -16.44 20.24
CA GLN A 164 -12.72 -16.87 19.95
C GLN A 164 -12.07 -16.13 18.77
N GLN A 165 -12.85 -15.32 18.03
CA GLN A 165 -12.38 -14.50 16.91
C GLN A 165 -12.15 -13.05 17.37
N THR A 166 -11.00 -12.47 17.03
CA THR A 166 -10.67 -11.07 17.35
C THR A 166 -10.06 -10.35 16.15
N VAL A 167 -10.55 -9.15 15.84
CA VAL A 167 -9.98 -8.24 14.84
C VAL A 167 -8.95 -7.32 15.49
N ARG A 168 -7.81 -7.13 14.81
CA ARG A 168 -6.76 -6.18 15.18
C ARG A 168 -6.38 -5.31 13.99
N MET A 169 -6.58 -3.99 14.10
CA MET A 169 -5.87 -3.02 13.26
C MET A 169 -4.42 -2.96 13.75
N ALA A 170 -3.46 -3.30 12.89
CA ALA A 170 -2.12 -3.67 13.33
C ALA A 170 -1.01 -2.70 12.93
N LEU A 171 -0.51 -2.83 11.70
CA LEU A 171 0.55 -2.01 11.14
C LEU A 171 0.02 -1.31 9.90
N THR A 172 0.49 -0.10 9.63
CA THR A 172 0.23 0.52 8.33
C THR A 172 0.92 -0.30 7.23
N GLU A 173 0.44 -0.26 5.99
CA GLU A 173 0.87 -1.18 4.93
C GLU A 173 2.40 -1.20 4.75
N ALA A 174 3.07 -0.05 4.93
CA ALA A 174 4.53 0.07 4.87
C ALA A 174 5.30 -0.10 6.20
N GLU A 175 4.62 -0.10 7.36
CA GLU A 175 5.13 -0.70 8.61
C GLU A 175 4.98 -2.23 8.59
N ALA A 176 4.07 -2.78 7.77
CA ALA A 176 3.87 -4.21 7.61
C ALA A 176 4.86 -4.81 6.61
N ALA A 177 4.77 -4.46 5.32
CA ALA A 177 5.62 -4.99 4.23
C ALA A 177 7.11 -4.96 4.57
N ALA A 178 7.44 -3.93 5.31
CA ALA A 178 8.57 -3.71 6.18
C ALA A 178 9.27 -4.96 6.73
N ILE A 179 8.56 -5.67 7.59
CA ILE A 179 9.12 -6.69 8.47
C ILE A 179 9.49 -7.95 7.67
N ASP A 180 9.14 -7.98 6.37
CA ASP A 180 9.47 -9.00 5.39
C ASP A 180 10.82 -8.76 4.66
N ALA A 181 11.09 -7.55 4.14
CA ALA A 181 12.29 -7.25 3.34
C ALA A 181 13.63 -7.46 4.10
N SER A 182 13.54 -7.37 5.42
CA SER A 182 14.61 -7.43 6.41
C SER A 182 14.85 -8.79 7.04
N THR A 183 14.19 -9.82 6.51
CA THR A 183 14.68 -11.19 6.67
C THR A 183 16.12 -11.35 6.12
N THR A 184 16.54 -10.45 5.22
CA THR A 184 17.93 -10.18 4.81
C THR A 184 18.78 -9.65 5.95
N LYS A 185 19.96 -10.23 6.20
CA LYS A 185 20.89 -9.79 7.26
C LYS A 185 21.59 -8.47 6.91
N TYR A 186 21.24 -7.38 7.60
CA TYR A 186 21.95 -6.09 7.54
C TYR A 186 22.93 -5.93 8.72
N ARG A 187 23.75 -4.88 8.68
CA ARG A 187 24.56 -4.42 9.82
C ARG A 187 23.73 -3.46 10.69
N GLY A 188 24.06 -3.33 11.97
CA GLY A 188 23.43 -2.32 12.85
C GLY A 188 23.86 -0.89 12.47
N GLY A 189 23.07 0.11 12.85
CA GLY A 189 23.30 1.51 12.45
C GLY A 189 23.00 1.82 10.97
N VAL A 190 22.23 0.97 10.29
CA VAL A 190 21.78 1.14 8.91
C VAL A 190 20.43 1.85 8.88
N ILE A 191 20.30 2.89 8.05
CA ILE A 191 19.03 3.58 7.79
C ILE A 191 18.49 3.20 6.41
N PHE A 192 17.17 3.05 6.36
CA PHE A 192 16.39 2.72 5.17
C PHE A 192 15.41 3.86 4.88
N LEU A 193 15.21 4.20 3.59
CA LEU A 193 14.15 5.08 3.07
C LEU A 193 13.24 4.26 2.12
N ILE A 194 11.94 4.51 2.10
CA ILE A 194 11.00 3.37 2.05
C ILE A 194 9.84 3.59 1.09
N CYS A 195 10.04 3.24 -0.19
CA CYS A 195 8.97 3.16 -1.17
C CYS A 195 8.14 1.87 -0.95
N ASP A 196 7.49 1.84 0.23
CA ASP A 196 6.89 0.71 0.93
C ASP A 196 7.92 -0.38 1.39
N SER A 197 8.06 -0.60 2.73
CA SER A 197 8.87 -1.62 3.48
C SER A 197 10.17 -1.28 4.33
N MET A 198 10.07 -0.97 5.66
CA MET A 198 11.13 -0.94 6.75
C MET A 198 11.45 -2.20 7.62
N GLY A 199 12.68 -2.41 8.11
CA GLY A 199 13.14 -3.73 8.58
C GLY A 199 12.66 -4.46 9.88
N ARG A 200 13.51 -5.38 10.39
CA ARG A 200 13.25 -6.31 11.52
C ARG A 200 14.57 -6.85 12.10
N LYS A 201 14.54 -7.12 13.41
CA LYS A 201 15.56 -7.74 14.28
C LYS A 201 16.69 -6.78 14.62
N THR A 202 16.95 -6.67 15.92
CA THR A 202 17.09 -5.36 16.60
C THR A 202 15.75 -4.61 16.64
N GLU A 203 15.47 -3.92 17.74
CA GLU A 203 14.32 -3.01 17.88
C GLU A 203 14.45 -1.87 16.87
N LEU A 204 13.39 -1.59 16.13
CA LEU A 204 13.34 -0.44 15.21
C LEU A 204 12.95 0.84 15.95
N GLU A 205 13.70 1.90 15.68
CA GLU A 205 13.34 3.29 16.02
C GLU A 205 12.93 4.05 14.74
N PRO A 206 11.66 4.49 14.61
CA PRO A 206 11.24 5.36 13.52
C PRO A 206 11.74 6.80 13.75
N LEU A 207 12.56 7.28 12.81
CA LEU A 207 13.14 8.63 12.77
C LEU A 207 12.15 9.70 12.30
N ASP A 208 11.13 9.32 11.53
CA ASP A 208 10.06 10.18 11.02
C ASP A 208 8.71 9.44 11.13
N HIS A 209 7.58 10.16 11.08
CA HIS A 209 6.26 9.53 10.95
C HIS A 209 6.01 9.07 9.51
N VAL A 210 5.05 8.16 9.34
CA VAL A 210 4.79 7.52 8.04
C VAL A 210 3.77 8.32 7.24
N GLU A 211 4.13 8.84 6.06
CA GLU A 211 3.22 9.55 5.13
C GLU A 211 3.06 8.86 3.79
N GLY A 212 2.04 9.25 3.01
CA GLY A 212 1.82 8.71 1.67
C GLY A 212 0.76 9.47 0.88
N VAL A 213 0.87 9.38 -0.45
CA VAL A 213 0.03 10.04 -1.46
C VAL A 213 -0.54 8.97 -2.42
N PRO A 214 -1.75 9.13 -2.98
CA PRO A 214 -2.37 8.17 -3.91
C PRO A 214 -1.69 8.16 -5.30
N ILE A 215 -0.51 7.54 -5.36
CA ILE A 215 0.29 7.31 -6.58
C ILE A 215 0.38 5.79 -6.78
N GLY A 216 0.33 5.28 -8.02
CA GLY A 216 0.56 3.84 -8.20
C GLY A 216 0.17 3.21 -9.53
N SER A 217 0.16 1.87 -9.52
CA SER A 217 -0.10 1.06 -10.72
C SER A 217 -1.51 1.31 -11.26
N CYS A 218 -2.53 1.33 -10.40
CA CYS A 218 -3.91 1.66 -10.79
C CYS A 218 -4.04 3.01 -11.49
N LEU A 219 -3.18 4.00 -11.15
CA LEU A 219 -3.22 5.32 -11.78
C LEU A 219 -2.55 5.32 -13.16
N ILE A 220 -1.65 4.37 -13.45
CA ILE A 220 -1.16 4.08 -14.82
C ILE A 220 -2.28 3.47 -15.67
N ASP A 221 -3.06 2.55 -15.10
CA ASP A 221 -4.21 1.96 -15.80
C ASP A 221 -5.28 3.04 -16.07
N TYR A 222 -5.67 3.82 -15.06
CA TYR A 222 -6.63 4.94 -15.21
C TYR A 222 -6.16 5.97 -16.25
N GLN A 223 -4.91 6.41 -16.21
CA GLN A 223 -4.37 7.37 -17.19
C GLN A 223 -4.29 6.78 -18.62
N MET A 224 -4.17 5.45 -18.76
CA MET A 224 -4.29 4.80 -20.07
C MET A 224 -5.74 4.65 -20.51
N ALA A 225 -6.66 4.28 -19.62
CA ALA A 225 -8.10 4.24 -19.90
C ALA A 225 -8.59 5.62 -20.37
N GLN A 226 -8.25 6.69 -19.64
CA GLN A 226 -8.52 8.08 -20.02
C GLN A 226 -7.89 8.51 -21.36
N HIS A 227 -6.75 7.93 -21.76
CA HIS A 227 -6.19 8.16 -23.10
C HIS A 227 -6.94 7.40 -24.20
N ILE A 228 -7.47 6.21 -23.88
CA ILE A 228 -8.28 5.39 -24.79
C ILE A 228 -9.67 6.01 -24.97
N VAL A 229 -10.36 6.40 -23.89
CA VAL A 229 -11.69 7.05 -23.92
C VAL A 229 -11.69 8.23 -24.89
N LYS A 230 -10.70 9.13 -24.79
CA LYS A 230 -10.54 10.30 -25.68
C LYS A 230 -10.32 10.00 -27.17
N ARG A 231 -10.15 8.73 -27.51
CA ARG A 231 -10.05 8.22 -28.89
C ARG A 231 -11.27 7.39 -29.28
N LEU A 232 -11.97 6.77 -28.32
CA LEU A 232 -13.27 6.15 -28.51
C LEU A 232 -14.40 7.19 -28.63
N GLU A 233 -14.29 8.34 -27.96
CA GLU A 233 -15.17 9.51 -28.10
C GLU A 233 -15.33 9.94 -29.57
N LEU A 234 -14.24 9.89 -30.34
CA LEU A 234 -14.22 10.24 -31.77
C LEU A 234 -15.02 9.29 -32.67
N ILE A 235 -15.41 8.12 -32.15
CA ILE A 235 -16.16 7.08 -32.86
C ILE A 235 -17.35 6.55 -32.03
N GLN A 236 -17.81 7.31 -31.03
CA GLN A 236 -18.82 6.86 -30.07
C GLN A 236 -20.12 6.35 -30.73
N GLU A 237 -20.52 6.95 -31.85
CA GLU A 237 -21.66 6.54 -32.68
C GLU A 237 -21.54 5.13 -33.31
N HIS A 238 -20.34 4.52 -33.27
CA HIS A 238 -20.04 3.18 -33.76
C HIS A 238 -19.80 2.15 -32.63
N LEU A 239 -19.96 2.54 -31.36
CA LEU A 239 -19.64 1.73 -30.19
C LEU A 239 -20.88 1.44 -29.34
N GLU A 240 -21.06 0.19 -28.95
CA GLU A 240 -22.09 -0.24 -28.01
C GLU A 240 -21.50 -0.35 -26.59
N GLY A 241 -22.12 0.33 -25.61
CA GLY A 241 -21.72 0.33 -24.20
C GLY A 241 -21.08 1.62 -23.71
N ASP A 242 -20.64 1.62 -22.45
CA ASP A 242 -19.93 2.76 -21.84
C ASP A 242 -18.46 2.83 -22.30
N LEU A 243 -18.00 4.04 -22.68
CA LEU A 243 -16.66 4.22 -23.24
C LEU A 243 -15.54 3.94 -22.24
N TYR A 244 -15.75 4.20 -20.95
CA TYR A 244 -14.75 3.95 -19.91
C TYR A 244 -14.66 2.46 -19.59
N TYR A 245 -15.78 1.74 -19.50
CA TYR A 245 -15.81 0.27 -19.40
C TYR A 245 -15.15 -0.41 -20.60
N LEU A 246 -15.46 0.03 -21.84
CA LEU A 246 -14.79 -0.46 -23.05
C LEU A 246 -13.28 -0.21 -22.99
N ALA A 247 -12.86 0.96 -22.50
CA ALA A 247 -11.44 1.28 -22.33
C ALA A 247 -10.74 0.40 -21.27
N GLU A 248 -11.39 0.07 -20.16
CA GLU A 248 -10.82 -0.84 -19.14
C GLU A 248 -10.68 -2.28 -19.64
N ASP A 249 -11.65 -2.82 -20.39
CA ASP A 249 -11.57 -4.16 -21.01
C ASP A 249 -10.51 -4.24 -22.15
N MET A 250 -10.09 -3.08 -22.71
CA MET A 250 -8.88 -3.02 -23.55
C MET A 250 -7.58 -3.18 -22.74
N LEU A 251 -7.59 -2.94 -21.42
CA LEU A 251 -6.40 -3.02 -20.56
C LEU A 251 -6.16 -4.39 -19.93
N VAL A 252 -7.22 -5.13 -19.58
CA VAL A 252 -7.21 -6.33 -18.71
C VAL A 252 -6.11 -7.35 -19.05
N ASN A 253 -5.77 -7.52 -20.33
CA ASN A 253 -4.83 -8.56 -20.79
C ASN A 253 -3.50 -7.98 -21.30
N LYS A 254 -3.52 -7.44 -22.52
CA LYS A 254 -2.30 -7.08 -23.25
C LYS A 254 -1.58 -5.88 -22.65
N PHE A 255 -2.33 -4.88 -22.17
CA PHE A 255 -1.74 -3.74 -21.49
C PHE A 255 -1.12 -4.14 -20.14
N GLN A 256 -1.78 -4.99 -19.34
CA GLN A 256 -1.17 -5.49 -18.09
C GLN A 256 0.20 -6.15 -18.34
N THR A 257 0.32 -6.95 -19.40
CA THR A 257 1.61 -7.55 -19.80
C THR A 257 2.66 -6.47 -20.09
N ILE A 258 2.31 -5.47 -20.91
CA ILE A 258 3.20 -4.36 -21.30
C ILE A 258 3.58 -3.50 -20.08
N LYS A 259 2.62 -3.18 -19.20
CA LYS A 259 2.82 -2.40 -17.97
C LYS A 259 3.84 -3.06 -17.04
N HIS A 260 3.74 -4.38 -16.86
CA HIS A 260 4.68 -5.14 -16.01
C HIS A 260 6.07 -5.30 -16.65
N SER A 261 6.18 -5.39 -17.98
CA SER A 261 7.48 -5.52 -18.66
C SER A 261 8.17 -4.17 -18.99
N PHE A 262 7.46 -3.05 -18.93
CA PHE A 262 7.95 -1.72 -19.31
C PHE A 262 9.28 -1.36 -18.58
N PRO A 263 10.33 -0.89 -19.29
CA PRO A 263 10.36 -0.36 -20.65
C PRO A 263 10.46 -1.39 -21.79
N ASN A 264 10.46 -2.70 -21.50
CA ASN A 264 10.69 -3.74 -22.50
C ASN A 264 9.36 -4.35 -23.03
N PRO A 265 9.33 -4.84 -24.28
CA PRO A 265 10.34 -4.68 -25.32
C PRO A 265 10.44 -3.23 -25.82
N VAL A 266 11.54 -2.91 -26.51
CA VAL A 266 11.71 -1.60 -27.17
C VAL A 266 11.00 -1.66 -28.52
N VAL A 267 9.73 -1.28 -28.53
CA VAL A 267 8.89 -1.11 -29.73
C VAL A 267 8.25 0.28 -29.70
N ASP A 268 8.13 0.94 -30.84
CA ASP A 268 7.64 2.32 -30.95
C ASP A 268 6.13 2.44 -30.70
N GLN A 269 5.37 1.39 -31.06
CA GLN A 269 3.92 1.31 -30.87
C GLN A 269 3.49 -0.06 -30.37
N VAL A 270 2.49 -0.08 -29.50
CA VAL A 270 1.77 -1.30 -29.10
C VAL A 270 0.32 -1.22 -29.57
N HIS A 271 -0.22 -2.34 -30.02
CA HIS A 271 -1.57 -2.39 -30.59
C HIS A 271 -2.52 -3.10 -29.62
N LEU A 272 -3.50 -2.39 -29.07
CA LEU A 272 -4.58 -2.97 -28.25
C LEU A 272 -5.78 -3.29 -29.15
N GLU A 273 -6.46 -4.42 -28.96
CA GLU A 273 -7.74 -4.67 -29.62
C GLU A 273 -8.82 -3.76 -29.02
N VAL A 274 -9.64 -3.15 -29.88
CA VAL A 274 -10.73 -2.24 -29.49
C VAL A 274 -11.98 -3.06 -29.19
N LYS A 275 -12.57 -2.85 -28.02
CA LYS A 275 -13.82 -3.49 -27.61
C LYS A 275 -15.02 -2.69 -28.16
N GLY A 276 -16.18 -3.34 -28.32
CA GLY A 276 -17.39 -2.72 -28.87
C GLY A 276 -17.45 -2.59 -30.40
N LEU A 277 -16.37 -2.92 -31.15
CA LEU A 277 -16.38 -2.90 -32.62
C LEU A 277 -16.68 -4.26 -33.23
N ALA A 278 -17.71 -4.33 -34.08
CA ALA A 278 -18.00 -5.49 -34.89
C ALA A 278 -16.97 -5.67 -36.03
N GLY A 279 -16.40 -6.87 -36.19
CA GLY A 279 -15.51 -7.21 -37.29
C GLY A 279 -14.17 -6.45 -37.30
N SER A 280 -13.65 -6.14 -38.50
CA SER A 280 -12.34 -5.48 -38.71
C SER A 280 -12.52 -4.09 -39.31
N GLN A 281 -12.83 -3.10 -38.47
CA GLN A 281 -13.09 -1.71 -38.87
C GLN A 281 -11.83 -0.83 -38.76
N THR A 282 -11.84 0.36 -39.37
CA THR A 282 -10.68 1.27 -39.39
C THR A 282 -11.17 2.71 -39.31
N TYR A 283 -10.63 3.45 -38.34
CA TYR A 283 -11.01 4.81 -37.97
C TYR A 283 -9.74 5.64 -37.81
N PRO A 284 -9.26 6.30 -38.90
CA PRO A 284 -7.99 7.04 -38.90
C PRO A 284 -7.91 8.13 -37.84
N GLU A 285 -9.00 8.85 -37.62
CA GLU A 285 -9.18 9.90 -36.60
C GLU A 285 -8.97 9.39 -35.17
N ALA A 286 -9.46 8.19 -34.84
CA ALA A 286 -9.20 7.52 -33.57
C ALA A 286 -7.82 6.81 -33.53
N GLY A 287 -7.10 6.75 -34.66
CA GLY A 287 -5.88 5.96 -34.82
C GLY A 287 -6.11 4.45 -34.64
N ILE A 288 -7.26 3.97 -35.14
CA ILE A 288 -7.67 2.56 -35.07
C ILE A 288 -7.57 1.93 -36.47
N LYS A 289 -6.94 0.76 -36.57
CA LYS A 289 -6.82 -0.01 -37.82
C LYS A 289 -7.11 -1.50 -37.55
N ASN A 290 -7.97 -2.09 -38.38
CA ASN A 290 -8.44 -3.48 -38.24
C ASN A 290 -8.94 -3.80 -36.81
N SER A 291 -9.75 -2.90 -36.23
CA SER A 291 -10.25 -2.94 -34.85
C SER A 291 -9.14 -2.97 -33.78
N ARG A 292 -7.97 -2.38 -34.05
CA ARG A 292 -6.87 -2.24 -33.09
C ARG A 292 -6.41 -0.79 -32.98
N MET A 293 -6.30 -0.29 -31.75
CA MET A 293 -5.79 1.05 -31.46
C MET A 293 -4.27 0.99 -31.29
N ALA A 294 -3.54 1.80 -32.08
CA ALA A 294 -2.10 1.97 -31.91
C ALA A 294 -1.82 2.97 -30.78
N ILE A 295 -1.09 2.54 -29.75
CA ILE A 295 -0.64 3.35 -28.61
C ILE A 295 0.87 3.58 -28.75
N ASP A 296 1.31 4.83 -28.81
CA ASP A 296 2.72 5.16 -28.88
C ASP A 296 3.45 4.85 -27.57
N ARG A 297 4.69 4.38 -27.71
CA ARG A 297 5.66 4.25 -26.61
C ARG A 297 5.84 5.56 -25.86
N SER A 298 5.78 6.69 -26.56
CA SER A 298 5.89 8.03 -25.96
C SER A 298 4.73 8.33 -24.99
N THR A 299 3.51 7.89 -25.31
CA THR A 299 2.34 8.00 -24.42
C THR A 299 2.50 7.14 -23.18
N ILE A 300 2.90 5.87 -23.32
CA ILE A 300 3.19 4.99 -22.17
C ILE A 300 4.30 5.60 -21.29
N THR A 301 5.36 6.11 -21.91
CA THR A 301 6.48 6.76 -21.21
C THR A 301 6.01 7.97 -20.41
N LYS A 302 5.17 8.85 -20.99
CA LYS A 302 4.59 10.02 -20.30
C LYS A 302 3.75 9.62 -19.08
N ILE A 303 2.90 8.60 -19.23
CA ILE A 303 2.05 8.10 -18.13
C ILE A 303 2.93 7.56 -16.99
N PHE A 304 3.92 6.72 -17.29
CA PHE A 304 4.88 6.25 -16.29
C PHE A 304 5.67 7.40 -15.65
N ASP A 305 6.16 8.37 -16.44
CA ASP A 305 6.93 9.50 -15.92
C ASP A 305 6.11 10.46 -15.06
N ALA A 306 4.79 10.59 -15.29
CA ALA A 306 3.90 11.32 -14.39
C ALA A 306 3.82 10.69 -12.99
N GLN A 307 3.88 9.36 -12.90
CA GLN A 307 3.93 8.66 -11.60
C GLN A 307 5.34 8.73 -10.98
N VAL A 308 6.39 8.55 -11.79
CA VAL A 308 7.78 8.56 -11.33
C VAL A 308 8.21 9.94 -10.80
N SER A 309 7.74 11.05 -11.40
CA SER A 309 8.05 12.40 -10.91
C SER A 309 7.49 12.65 -9.51
N GLN A 310 6.23 12.31 -9.25
CA GLN A 310 5.63 12.41 -7.90
C GLN A 310 6.35 11.51 -6.88
N ILE A 311 6.81 10.32 -7.32
CA ILE A 311 7.65 9.45 -6.48
C ILE A 311 9.00 10.11 -6.14
N PHE A 312 9.62 10.81 -7.10
CA PHE A 312 10.85 11.55 -6.86
C PHE A 312 10.63 12.73 -5.91
N GLU A 313 9.56 13.51 -6.08
CA GLU A 313 9.23 14.66 -5.22
C GLU A 313 9.10 14.24 -3.75
N LEU A 314 8.37 13.15 -3.46
CA LEU A 314 8.22 12.62 -2.10
C LEU A 314 9.51 12.04 -1.51
N ILE A 315 10.32 11.36 -2.32
CA ILE A 315 11.60 10.83 -1.83
C ILE A 315 12.59 11.98 -1.58
N ASP A 316 12.69 12.94 -2.49
CA ASP A 316 13.56 14.11 -2.41
C ASP A 316 13.24 14.97 -1.17
N GLU A 317 11.95 15.27 -0.92
CA GLU A 317 11.48 15.98 0.28
C GLU A 317 12.04 15.34 1.55
N ARG A 318 11.97 14.00 1.63
CA ARG A 318 12.31 13.25 2.84
C ARG A 318 13.81 13.02 3.01
N PHE A 319 14.59 13.02 1.92
CA PHE A 319 16.04 13.20 2.02
C PHE A 319 16.41 14.57 2.59
N LEU A 320 15.73 15.64 2.16
CA LEU A 320 16.00 17.01 2.62
C LEU A 320 15.57 17.22 4.08
N ALA A 321 14.40 16.70 4.48
CA ALA A 321 13.94 16.71 5.87
C ALA A 321 14.91 15.96 6.79
N LEU A 322 15.38 14.77 6.37
CA LEU A 322 16.38 14.01 7.11
C LEU A 322 17.73 14.73 7.20
N GLU A 323 18.17 15.42 6.15
CA GLU A 323 19.39 16.23 6.18
C GLU A 323 19.25 17.44 7.12
N ALA A 324 18.04 17.96 7.32
CA ALA A 324 17.76 19.07 8.24
C ALA A 324 17.65 18.62 9.71
N GLU A 325 16.83 17.61 10.05
CA GLU A 325 16.68 17.11 11.43
C GLU A 325 17.91 16.29 11.88
N PHE A 326 18.53 15.55 10.96
CA PHE A 326 19.61 14.59 11.25
C PHE A 326 20.82 14.68 10.27
N PRO A 327 21.55 15.81 10.24
CA PRO A 327 22.65 16.09 9.28
C PRO A 327 23.91 15.19 9.40
N LYS A 328 23.90 14.19 10.28
CA LYS A 328 24.98 13.19 10.44
C LYS A 328 24.59 11.79 9.99
N GLU A 329 23.30 11.55 9.75
CA GLU A 329 22.77 10.25 9.37
C GLU A 329 22.93 10.00 7.86
N GLN A 330 22.81 8.74 7.42
CA GLN A 330 23.02 8.32 6.03
C GLN A 330 22.00 7.25 5.62
N ILE A 331 21.17 7.53 4.62
CA ILE A 331 20.30 6.50 4.04
C ILE A 331 21.19 5.52 3.27
N SER A 332 21.18 4.28 3.73
CA SER A 332 21.98 3.18 3.16
C SER A 332 21.20 2.44 2.07
N TYR A 333 19.86 2.42 2.16
CA TYR A 333 19.00 1.64 1.28
C TYR A 333 17.72 2.39 0.93
N ILE A 334 17.27 2.24 -0.32
CA ILE A 334 15.88 2.44 -0.70
C ILE A 334 15.25 1.08 -1.00
N ILE A 335 14.13 0.77 -0.36
CA ILE A 335 13.37 -0.47 -0.60
C ILE A 335 12.13 -0.14 -1.44
N LEU A 336 11.88 -0.95 -2.47
CA LEU A 336 10.68 -0.88 -3.32
C LEU A 336 9.79 -2.10 -3.07
N SER A 337 8.50 -1.88 -2.78
CA SER A 337 7.48 -2.93 -2.78
C SER A 337 6.13 -2.48 -3.38
N GLY A 338 5.04 -3.19 -3.06
CA GLY A 338 3.76 -3.04 -3.75
C GLY A 338 3.80 -3.40 -5.25
N GLY A 339 2.67 -3.19 -5.93
CA GLY A 339 2.54 -3.48 -7.37
C GLY A 339 3.53 -2.70 -8.25
N LEU A 340 3.67 -1.39 -8.02
CA LEU A 340 4.53 -0.54 -8.85
C LEU A 340 6.03 -0.70 -8.53
N GLY A 341 6.43 -1.02 -7.29
CA GLY A 341 7.82 -1.32 -6.94
C GLY A 341 8.39 -2.55 -7.65
N SER A 342 7.54 -3.43 -8.17
CA SER A 342 7.96 -4.52 -9.06
C SER A 342 8.51 -4.02 -10.41
N SER A 343 8.10 -2.84 -10.88
CA SER A 343 8.35 -2.33 -12.23
C SER A 343 9.85 -2.26 -12.56
N PRO A 344 10.28 -2.72 -13.76
CA PRO A 344 11.63 -2.47 -14.25
C PRO A 344 11.89 -0.96 -14.47
N TYR A 345 10.91 -0.23 -14.99
CA TYR A 345 11.01 1.21 -15.27
C TYR A 345 11.24 2.05 -14.01
N LEU A 346 10.42 1.85 -12.97
CA LEU A 346 10.56 2.58 -11.70
C LEU A 346 11.93 2.30 -11.05
N TYR A 347 12.33 1.03 -11.01
CA TYR A 347 13.62 0.64 -10.43
C TYR A 347 14.80 1.29 -11.13
N GLU A 348 14.85 1.28 -12.47
CA GLU A 348 15.93 1.92 -13.23
C GLU A 348 15.94 3.45 -13.06
N LYS A 349 14.77 4.09 -12.96
CA LYS A 349 14.63 5.53 -12.71
C LYS A 349 15.13 5.92 -11.31
N ILE A 350 14.66 5.22 -10.26
CA ILE A 350 15.10 5.44 -8.87
C ILE A 350 16.60 5.14 -8.72
N LYS A 351 17.10 4.06 -9.33
CA LYS A 351 18.52 3.68 -9.26
C LYS A 351 19.43 4.72 -9.89
N LYS A 352 19.04 5.27 -11.05
CA LYS A 352 19.78 6.38 -11.67
C LYS A 352 19.76 7.63 -10.79
N ARG A 353 18.61 7.97 -10.20
CA ARG A 353 18.47 9.17 -9.36
C ARG A 353 19.30 9.10 -8.07
N TYR A 354 19.16 8.05 -7.26
CA TYR A 354 19.69 8.02 -5.89
C TYR A 354 20.94 7.14 -5.70
N GLU A 355 21.03 5.97 -6.33
CA GLU A 355 22.23 5.10 -6.23
C GLU A 355 23.36 5.60 -7.14
N MET A 356 23.04 6.10 -8.33
CA MET A 356 24.01 6.68 -9.28
C MET A 356 24.11 8.22 -9.21
N ASN A 357 23.33 8.89 -8.35
CA ASN A 357 23.36 10.34 -8.14
C ASN A 357 23.13 11.20 -9.41
N PHE A 358 22.34 10.70 -10.38
CA PHE A 358 21.90 11.46 -11.56
C PHE A 358 20.61 12.24 -11.27
N GLY A 359 20.75 13.50 -10.86
CA GLY A 359 19.65 14.47 -10.79
C GLY A 359 19.05 14.69 -9.40
N PHE A 360 19.49 13.94 -8.38
CA PHE A 360 19.34 14.30 -6.97
C PHE A 360 20.68 14.11 -6.25
N ARG A 361 20.95 14.96 -5.25
CA ARG A 361 22.08 14.83 -4.31
C ARG A 361 21.69 15.46 -2.97
N SER A 362 21.77 14.67 -1.91
CA SER A 362 21.73 15.09 -0.50
C SER A 362 23.01 14.61 0.18
N ARG A 363 23.47 15.27 1.25
CA ARG A 363 24.53 14.74 2.12
C ARG A 363 24.17 13.36 2.65
N ASN A 364 22.89 13.10 2.89
CA ASN A 364 22.37 11.85 3.44
C ASN A 364 22.18 10.75 2.36
N SER A 365 22.51 11.03 1.09
CA SER A 365 22.35 10.09 -0.05
C SER A 365 23.65 9.40 -0.52
N ALA A 366 24.78 9.64 0.15
CA ALA A 366 26.12 9.30 -0.38
C ALA A 366 26.43 7.80 -0.52
N SER A 367 25.59 6.89 -0.01
CA SER A 367 25.82 5.43 -0.06
C SER A 367 24.56 4.58 -0.35
N VAL A 368 23.50 5.21 -0.85
CA VAL A 368 22.18 4.59 -1.10
C VAL A 368 22.27 3.43 -2.09
N ARG A 369 21.60 2.31 -1.78
CA ARG A 369 21.38 1.17 -2.69
C ARG A 369 19.90 0.85 -2.87
N ILE A 370 19.47 0.57 -4.10
CA ILE A 370 18.06 0.23 -4.38
C ILE A 370 17.84 -1.28 -4.30
N MET A 371 16.88 -1.71 -3.48
CA MET A 371 16.47 -3.10 -3.31
C MET A 371 14.99 -3.29 -3.68
N LYS A 372 14.64 -4.48 -4.18
CA LYS A 372 13.26 -4.94 -4.35
C LYS A 372 12.94 -6.01 -3.30
N VAL A 373 11.72 -6.03 -2.80
CA VAL A 373 11.20 -7.18 -2.06
C VAL A 373 11.02 -8.36 -3.03
N LEU A 374 11.30 -9.59 -2.59
CA LEU A 374 11.29 -10.79 -3.44
C LEU A 374 9.91 -11.07 -4.05
N GLU A 375 8.85 -10.92 -3.26
CA GLU A 375 7.46 -11.03 -3.72
C GLU A 375 6.66 -9.81 -3.19
N PRO A 376 6.69 -8.66 -3.89
CA PRO A 376 6.15 -7.39 -3.40
C PRO A 376 4.66 -7.43 -3.04
N GLN A 377 3.86 -8.21 -3.77
CA GLN A 377 2.41 -8.34 -3.57
C GLN A 377 2.03 -8.98 -2.23
N LEU A 378 2.90 -9.83 -1.68
CA LEU A 378 2.67 -10.55 -0.41
C LEU A 378 3.42 -9.92 0.77
N ALA A 379 4.19 -8.86 0.53
CA ALA A 379 5.06 -8.25 1.54
C ALA A 379 4.25 -7.82 2.78
N VAL A 380 3.17 -7.06 2.60
CA VAL A 380 2.28 -6.57 3.67
C VAL A 380 1.82 -7.71 4.58
N VAL A 381 1.24 -8.76 4.00
CA VAL A 381 0.65 -9.89 4.75
C VAL A 381 1.73 -10.68 5.50
N ARG A 382 2.88 -10.98 4.85
CA ARG A 382 4.01 -11.61 5.55
C ARG A 382 4.54 -10.72 6.66
N GLY A 383 4.55 -9.41 6.46
CA GLY A 383 4.88 -8.38 7.44
C GLY A 383 4.09 -8.50 8.73
N LEU A 384 2.76 -8.42 8.62
CA LEU A 384 1.82 -8.59 9.74
C LEU A 384 2.06 -9.92 10.48
N VAL A 385 2.16 -11.03 9.74
CA VAL A 385 2.39 -12.36 10.32
C VAL A 385 3.75 -12.43 11.04
N ARG A 386 4.80 -11.82 10.49
CA ARG A 386 6.15 -11.81 11.08
C ARG A 386 6.23 -10.94 12.34
N GLU A 387 5.52 -9.81 12.39
CA GLU A 387 5.37 -8.97 13.58
C GLU A 387 4.66 -9.75 14.68
N ARG A 388 3.47 -10.28 14.37
CA ARG A 388 2.63 -10.94 15.37
C ARG A 388 3.27 -12.20 15.91
N THR A 389 3.97 -12.97 15.07
CA THR A 389 4.78 -14.13 15.51
C THR A 389 5.93 -13.73 16.43
N GLN A 390 6.46 -12.49 16.34
CA GLN A 390 7.48 -12.01 17.29
C GLN A 390 6.88 -11.57 18.62
N GLN A 391 5.74 -10.88 18.60
CA GLN A 391 4.99 -10.48 19.81
C GLN A 391 4.46 -11.67 20.62
N LEU A 392 4.07 -12.76 19.95
CA LEU A 392 3.60 -13.99 20.62
C LEU A 392 4.76 -14.84 21.18
N GLY A 393 5.99 -14.61 20.72
CA GLY A 393 7.16 -15.41 21.10
C GLY A 393 7.19 -16.80 20.45
N ILE A 394 8.28 -17.54 20.65
CA ILE A 394 8.48 -18.89 20.12
C ILE A 394 9.04 -19.79 21.22
N LYS A 395 8.37 -20.94 21.46
CA LYS A 395 8.83 -22.07 22.28
C LYS A 395 9.56 -21.67 23.58
N GLY A 396 8.88 -20.91 24.45
CA GLY A 396 9.37 -20.54 25.78
C GLY A 396 10.23 -19.28 25.85
N GLY A 397 10.61 -18.69 24.70
CA GLY A 397 11.11 -17.31 24.66
C GLY A 397 9.96 -16.32 24.85
N ALA A 398 10.19 -15.27 25.65
CA ALA A 398 9.24 -14.16 25.78
C ALA A 398 9.02 -13.45 24.43
N GLY A 399 7.80 -12.96 24.20
CA GLY A 399 7.47 -12.13 23.06
C GLY A 399 8.24 -10.81 23.06
N GLN A 400 8.47 -10.25 21.87
CA GLN A 400 9.18 -8.98 21.70
C GLN A 400 8.49 -8.12 20.64
N GLU A 401 8.25 -6.85 20.97
CA GLU A 401 7.82 -5.85 19.99
C GLU A 401 8.86 -5.67 18.87
N VAL A 402 8.40 -5.25 17.69
CA VAL A 402 9.28 -4.93 16.56
C VAL A 402 9.75 -3.48 16.60
N PHE A 403 8.85 -2.58 17.02
CA PHE A 403 9.10 -1.15 17.19
C PHE A 403 9.12 -0.83 18.69
N GLY A 404 10.22 -0.27 19.19
CA GLY A 404 10.31 0.14 20.61
C GLY A 404 9.47 1.38 20.92
N THR A 405 9.29 2.24 19.91
CA THR A 405 8.44 3.44 19.93
C THR A 405 7.79 3.63 18.56
N ARG A 406 6.72 4.42 18.48
CA ARG A 406 6.15 4.90 17.21
C ARG A 406 5.88 6.41 17.31
N ARG A 407 6.29 7.19 16.30
CA ARG A 407 5.86 8.61 16.16
C ARG A 407 4.40 8.63 15.68
N CYS A 408 3.56 9.52 16.22
CA CYS A 408 2.23 9.75 15.64
C CYS A 408 2.33 10.66 14.42
N ARG A 409 1.45 10.45 13.44
CA ARG A 409 1.34 11.26 12.21
C ARG A 409 0.63 12.61 12.39
N ASN A 410 -0.10 12.75 13.49
CA ASN A 410 -0.98 13.88 13.77
C ASN A 410 -0.42 14.64 14.97
N SER A 411 -0.23 15.96 14.81
CA SER A 411 -0.04 16.87 15.94
C SER A 411 -1.37 17.00 16.68
N TYR A 412 -1.45 16.50 17.90
CA TYR A 412 -2.55 16.80 18.81
C TYR A 412 -2.17 18.01 19.65
N GLY A 413 -3.09 18.96 19.75
CA GLY A 413 -3.01 20.06 20.69
C GLY A 413 -4.40 20.46 21.16
N VAL A 414 -4.49 21.24 22.22
CA VAL A 414 -5.74 21.80 22.74
C VAL A 414 -5.91 23.23 22.25
N ILE A 415 -7.16 23.62 21.95
CA ILE A 415 -7.46 25.01 21.59
C ILE A 415 -7.48 25.85 22.87
N THR A 416 -6.50 26.74 23.02
CA THR A 416 -6.31 27.56 24.21
C THR A 416 -6.61 29.04 23.94
N ARG A 417 -6.54 29.81 25.03
CA ARG A 417 -6.53 31.28 25.00
C ARG A 417 -5.29 31.76 25.75
N GLU A 418 -4.38 32.43 25.06
CA GLU A 418 -3.12 32.89 25.63
C GLU A 418 -3.18 34.37 25.98
N LEU A 419 -2.60 34.76 27.11
CA LEU A 419 -2.50 36.17 27.48
C LEU A 419 -1.67 36.92 26.42
N TYR A 420 -2.14 38.06 25.94
CA TYR A 420 -1.49 38.76 24.83
C TYR A 420 -0.07 39.21 25.18
N ASN A 421 0.93 38.66 24.48
CA ASN A 421 2.34 39.00 24.62
C ASN A 421 2.82 39.77 23.38
N PRO A 422 3.14 41.08 23.46
CA PRO A 422 3.55 41.90 22.31
C PRO A 422 4.83 41.44 21.57
N ALA A 423 5.61 40.53 22.18
CA ALA A 423 6.80 39.94 21.56
C ALA A 423 6.49 38.73 20.67
N VAL A 424 5.35 38.05 20.88
CA VAL A 424 4.98 36.80 20.19
C VAL A 424 3.70 36.99 19.36
N HIS A 425 2.71 37.73 19.89
CA HIS A 425 1.36 37.83 19.34
C HIS A 425 1.14 39.09 18.48
N ARG A 426 2.22 39.70 18.00
CA ARG A 426 2.16 40.95 17.21
C ARG A 426 1.40 40.73 15.90
N GLY A 427 0.26 41.41 15.75
CA GLY A 427 -0.59 41.34 14.56
C GLY A 427 -1.68 40.28 14.63
N LEU A 428 -1.73 39.47 15.68
CA LEU A 428 -2.84 38.54 15.92
C LEU A 428 -4.05 39.27 16.54
N PRO A 429 -5.29 38.89 16.20
CA PRO A 429 -6.48 39.42 16.85
C PRO A 429 -6.51 38.99 18.33
N SER A 430 -7.01 39.86 19.21
CA SER A 430 -7.19 39.55 20.62
C SER A 430 -8.55 39.99 21.13
N VAL A 431 -9.05 39.27 22.13
CA VAL A 431 -10.34 39.48 22.78
C VAL A 431 -10.09 39.80 24.25
N ALA A 432 -10.75 40.81 24.80
CA ALA A 432 -10.67 41.11 26.22
C ALA A 432 -11.44 40.05 27.04
N ASP A 433 -10.81 39.46 28.05
CA ASP A 433 -11.51 38.59 29.00
C ASP A 433 -12.54 39.39 29.81
N PRO A 434 -13.81 38.94 29.90
CA PRO A 434 -14.89 39.72 30.50
C PRO A 434 -14.82 39.83 32.03
N VAL A 435 -13.95 39.07 32.69
CA VAL A 435 -13.77 39.08 34.16
C VAL A 435 -12.50 39.83 34.54
N SER A 436 -11.40 39.62 33.80
CA SER A 436 -10.08 40.19 34.11
C SER A 436 -9.73 41.43 33.28
N GLY A 437 -10.50 41.78 32.25
CA GLY A 437 -10.27 42.92 31.36
C GLY A 437 -8.98 42.84 30.52
N LYS A 438 -8.26 41.71 30.53
CA LYS A 438 -6.97 41.56 29.84
C LYS A 438 -7.18 41.03 28.42
N PRO A 439 -6.41 41.49 27.42
CA PRO A 439 -6.44 40.90 26.09
C PRO A 439 -5.84 39.49 26.08
N TYR A 440 -6.57 38.54 25.49
CA TYR A 440 -6.09 37.20 25.16
C TYR A 440 -6.15 36.98 23.65
N VAL A 441 -5.18 36.26 23.09
CA VAL A 441 -5.32 35.66 21.75
C VAL A 441 -6.17 34.40 21.90
N VAL A 442 -7.09 34.19 20.96
CA VAL A 442 -7.97 33.02 20.93
C VAL A 442 -7.63 32.13 19.73
N ASN A 443 -7.97 30.85 19.81
CA ASN A 443 -7.62 29.83 18.81
C ASN A 443 -6.11 29.60 18.68
N MET A 444 -5.36 29.77 19.78
CA MET A 444 -4.01 29.24 19.91
C MET A 444 -4.09 27.71 20.06
N ILE A 445 -3.02 27.00 19.66
CA ILE A 445 -2.92 25.54 19.75
C ILE A 445 -1.69 25.21 20.60
N GLU A 446 -1.93 24.55 21.74
CA GLU A 446 -0.90 24.05 22.68
C GLU A 446 -0.81 22.52 22.63
#